data_AF-A0A958GRV3-F1
#
_entry.id   AF-A0A958GRV3-F1
#
_cell.length_a   1.000
_cell.length_b   1.000
_cell.length_c   1.000
_cell.angle_alpha   90.00
_cell.angle_beta   90.00
_cell.angle_gamma   90.00
#
_symmetry.space_group_name_H-M   'P 1'
#
loop_
_entity.id
_entity.type
_entity.pdbx_description
1 polymer ?
#
loop_
_entity_poly.entity_id
_entity_poly.type
_entity_poly.pdbx_seq_one_letter_code
_entity_poly.pdbx_strand_id
1 'polypeptide(L)'
;MMLPLCRNERGAVIPLAVFLIVTLLALAGLAVDAGNLYRAQIQLQKAADAGALAGIGASIIRSDAPGDPELLKDFIETRATEVACENLRLFGYPCDDPDTVVSADYDLGTAELTVTTDADIFFFLMGLVPFEIIGAESAGDSRTIEARAAVRRQTATVALVLDLSSSMACPSTGPCACLSPSRTQTCAEEATALGTTLKVEELKSAVSTFIERFDPARDRITLIPFNIAANVEVPLRPDGALGFTPSDFDVLDGIIPRSNTNVCDGFMTAFQEMSDKGLFGTDDIAYLYFSDGAPTAGRFLLTSPKAGLEGNDPSGFGTHDYLHYSVEWVD
;
A
#
# COMPACT_ATOMS: atom_id res chain seq x y z
N MET A 1 -27.96 26.19 -87.09
CA MET A 1 -26.79 25.86 -86.26
C MET A 1 -27.16 26.10 -84.81
N MET A 2 -27.40 25.04 -84.04
CA MET A 2 -27.06 24.89 -82.61
C MET A 2 -27.74 23.62 -82.05
N LEU A 3 -26.85 22.66 -81.82
CA LEU A 3 -26.87 21.35 -81.18
C LEU A 3 -28.04 20.99 -80.24
N PRO A 4 -28.63 19.78 -80.42
CA PRO A 4 -29.34 19.06 -79.36
C PRO A 4 -28.42 18.00 -78.75
N LEU A 5 -28.07 18.15 -77.47
CA LEU A 5 -27.50 17.06 -76.65
C LEU A 5 -28.02 17.19 -75.21
N CYS A 6 -29.26 16.74 -74.97
CA CYS A 6 -29.67 16.29 -73.64
C CYS A 6 -29.61 14.76 -73.65
N ARG A 7 -28.44 14.22 -73.34
CA ARG A 7 -28.19 12.77 -73.24
C ARG A 7 -28.50 12.28 -71.84
N ASN A 8 -29.12 11.12 -71.80
CA ASN A 8 -29.87 10.53 -70.68
C ASN A 8 -28.91 9.90 -69.63
N GLU A 9 -28.48 10.67 -68.62
CA GLU A 9 -27.64 10.22 -67.48
C GLU A 9 -28.44 9.50 -66.36
N ARG A 10 -29.75 9.29 -66.55
CA ARG A 10 -30.65 8.76 -65.49
C ARG A 10 -30.35 7.33 -65.05
N GLY A 11 -29.56 6.56 -65.82
CA GLY A 11 -29.21 5.17 -65.50
C GLY A 11 -28.09 5.00 -64.48
N ALA A 12 -27.15 5.96 -64.39
CA ALA A 12 -25.97 5.85 -63.52
C ALA A 12 -26.25 6.26 -62.05
N VAL A 13 -27.34 7.00 -61.81
CA VAL A 13 -27.69 7.52 -60.48
C VAL A 13 -28.10 6.40 -59.53
N ILE A 14 -28.81 5.38 -60.03
CA ILE A 14 -29.30 4.28 -59.19
C ILE A 14 -28.13 3.43 -58.63
N PRO A 15 -27.16 2.95 -59.44
CA PRO A 15 -26.00 2.25 -58.91
C PRO A 15 -25.18 3.08 -57.91
N LEU A 16 -24.97 4.37 -58.19
CA LEU A 16 -24.22 5.27 -57.31
C LEU A 16 -24.94 5.48 -55.98
N ALA A 17 -26.26 5.70 -56.01
CA ALA A 17 -27.06 5.87 -54.81
C ALA A 17 -27.09 4.60 -53.94
N VAL A 18 -27.23 3.43 -54.56
CA VAL A 18 -27.16 2.14 -53.85
C VAL A 18 -25.80 1.97 -53.19
N PHE A 19 -24.71 2.24 -53.92
CA PHE A 19 -23.36 2.14 -53.37
C PHE A 19 -23.18 3.08 -52.17
N LEU A 20 -23.60 4.34 -52.28
CA LEU A 20 -23.49 5.34 -51.22
C LEU A 20 -24.33 4.97 -49.99
N ILE A 21 -25.55 4.46 -50.16
CA ILE A 21 -26.39 3.98 -49.06
C ILE A 21 -25.72 2.80 -48.34
N VAL A 22 -25.19 1.83 -49.09
CA VAL A 22 -24.48 0.67 -48.52
C VAL A 22 -23.24 1.12 -47.74
N THR A 23 -22.45 2.05 -48.29
CA THR A 23 -21.28 2.60 -47.58
C THR A 23 -21.68 3.33 -46.29
N LEU A 24 -22.74 4.15 -46.33
CA LEU A 24 -23.22 4.85 -45.13
C LEU A 24 -23.72 3.87 -44.07
N LEU A 25 -24.44 2.82 -44.46
CA LEU A 25 -24.89 1.78 -43.53
C LEU A 25 -23.73 0.99 -42.94
N ALA A 26 -22.71 0.67 -43.75
CA ALA A 26 -21.50 0.01 -43.26
C ALA A 26 -20.74 0.86 -42.24
N LEU A 27 -20.62 2.17 -42.48
CA LEU A 27 -20.00 3.11 -41.55
C LEU A 27 -20.82 3.28 -40.26
N ALA A 28 -22.15 3.33 -40.38
CA ALA A 28 -23.03 3.37 -39.21
C ALA A 28 -22.95 2.08 -38.38
N GLY A 29 -22.88 0.91 -39.05
CA GLY A 29 -22.69 -0.38 -38.39
C GLY A 29 -21.38 -0.45 -37.63
N LEU A 30 -20.28 -0.08 -38.29
CA LEU A 30 -18.96 0.02 -37.68
C LEU A 30 -18.98 0.94 -36.44
N ALA A 31 -19.64 2.09 -36.53
CA ALA A 31 -19.70 3.05 -35.42
C ALA A 31 -20.47 2.50 -34.20
N VAL A 32 -21.59 1.80 -34.43
CA VAL A 32 -22.38 1.18 -33.35
C VAL A 32 -21.61 0.04 -32.70
N ASP A 33 -21.00 -0.82 -33.50
CA ASP A 33 -20.27 -2.00 -33.01
C ASP A 33 -18.97 -1.60 -32.31
N ALA A 34 -18.23 -0.62 -32.82
CA ALA A 34 -17.08 -0.05 -32.12
C ALA A 34 -17.50 0.56 -30.77
N GLY A 35 -18.66 1.22 -30.71
CA GLY A 35 -19.23 1.72 -29.46
C GLY A 35 -19.58 0.61 -28.48
N ASN A 36 -20.13 -0.50 -28.96
CA ASN A 36 -20.46 -1.67 -28.14
C ASN A 36 -19.20 -2.33 -27.57
N LEU A 37 -18.20 -2.59 -28.42
CA LEU A 37 -16.90 -3.13 -27.99
C LEU A 37 -16.21 -2.23 -26.97
N TYR A 38 -16.18 -0.93 -27.22
CA TYR A 38 -15.55 0.02 -26.30
C TYR A 38 -16.26 0.08 -24.94
N ARG A 39 -17.60 0.03 -24.94
CA ARG A 39 -18.38 -0.06 -23.70
C ARG A 39 -18.06 -1.34 -22.95
N ALA A 40 -18.04 -2.48 -23.63
CA ALA A 40 -17.72 -3.78 -23.05
C ALA A 40 -16.33 -3.77 -22.41
N GLN A 41 -15.31 -3.27 -23.12
CA GLN A 41 -13.94 -3.12 -22.59
C GLN A 41 -13.91 -2.36 -21.26
N ILE A 42 -14.61 -1.22 -21.17
CA ILE A 42 -14.65 -0.42 -19.93
C ILE A 42 -15.33 -1.19 -18.80
N GLN A 43 -16.40 -1.93 -19.09
CA GLN A 43 -17.14 -2.71 -18.10
C GLN A 43 -16.30 -3.88 -17.57
N LEU A 44 -15.64 -4.62 -18.46
CA LEU A 44 -14.70 -5.68 -18.12
C LEU A 44 -13.55 -5.15 -17.27
N GLN A 45 -12.92 -4.04 -17.69
CA GLN A 45 -11.82 -3.43 -16.93
C GLN A 45 -12.24 -3.04 -15.51
N LYS A 46 -13.41 -2.41 -15.35
CA LYS A 46 -13.93 -2.03 -14.03
C LYS A 46 -14.16 -3.25 -13.13
N ALA A 47 -14.65 -4.35 -13.70
CA ALA A 47 -14.84 -5.59 -12.96
C ALA A 47 -13.50 -6.22 -12.56
N ALA A 48 -12.52 -6.26 -13.46
CA ALA A 48 -11.17 -6.73 -13.18
C ALA A 48 -10.50 -5.89 -12.07
N ASP A 49 -10.55 -4.56 -12.16
CA ASP A 49 -9.99 -3.65 -11.15
C ASP A 49 -10.64 -3.85 -9.77
N ALA A 50 -11.97 -3.97 -9.73
CA ALA A 50 -12.71 -4.21 -8.50
C ALA A 50 -12.37 -5.58 -7.88
N GLY A 51 -12.29 -6.63 -8.69
CA GLY A 51 -11.86 -7.96 -8.26
C GLY A 51 -10.44 -7.93 -7.71
N ALA A 52 -9.52 -7.27 -8.40
CA ALA A 52 -8.13 -7.16 -8.00
C ALA A 52 -7.98 -6.45 -6.65
N LEU A 53 -8.63 -5.29 -6.47
CA LEU A 53 -8.62 -4.56 -5.20
C LEU A 53 -9.28 -5.35 -4.06
N ALA A 54 -10.37 -6.07 -4.33
CA ALA A 54 -11.05 -6.88 -3.32
C ALA A 54 -10.20 -8.09 -2.88
N GLY A 55 -9.52 -8.76 -3.82
CA GLY A 55 -8.62 -9.87 -3.53
C GLY A 55 -7.45 -9.44 -2.66
N ILE A 56 -6.74 -8.35 -3.03
CA ILE A 56 -5.65 -7.82 -2.18
C ILE A 56 -6.17 -7.29 -0.85
N GLY A 57 -7.33 -6.63 -0.81
CA GLY A 57 -7.93 -6.21 0.46
C GLY A 57 -8.19 -7.38 1.41
N ALA A 58 -8.57 -8.55 0.87
CA ALA A 58 -8.77 -9.76 1.64
C ALA A 58 -7.47 -10.33 2.24
N SER A 59 -6.33 -10.14 1.57
CA SER A 59 -5.02 -10.56 2.10
C SER A 59 -4.59 -9.75 3.33
N ILE A 60 -5.01 -8.50 3.43
CA ILE A 60 -4.74 -7.63 4.59
C ILE A 60 -5.61 -8.01 5.79
N ILE A 61 -6.88 -8.32 5.56
CA ILE A 61 -7.83 -8.63 6.66
C ILE A 61 -7.53 -9.99 7.30
N ARG A 62 -6.96 -10.93 6.54
CA ARG A 62 -6.72 -12.31 6.97
C ARG A 62 -5.24 -12.64 7.22
N SER A 63 -4.35 -11.65 7.33
CA SER A 63 -2.93 -11.87 7.67
C SER A 63 -2.73 -12.65 8.97
N ASP A 64 -3.74 -12.64 9.85
CA ASP A 64 -3.71 -13.26 11.17
C ASP A 64 -4.03 -14.76 11.15
N ALA A 65 -4.28 -15.37 9.99
CA ALA A 65 -4.54 -16.80 9.88
C ALA A 65 -3.23 -17.59 9.83
N PRO A 66 -2.87 -18.39 10.87
CA PRO A 66 -1.78 -19.34 10.76
C PRO A 66 -2.29 -20.51 9.93
N GLY A 67 -2.01 -20.47 8.63
CA GLY A 67 -2.48 -21.45 7.67
C GLY A 67 -1.51 -21.60 6.51
N ASP A 68 -1.59 -22.76 5.86
CA ASP A 68 -0.89 -23.08 4.63
C ASP A 68 -0.97 -21.91 3.62
N PRO A 69 0.17 -21.39 3.11
CA PRO A 69 0.19 -20.30 2.12
C PRO A 69 -0.70 -20.54 0.90
N GLU A 70 -0.91 -21.81 0.52
CA GLU A 70 -1.81 -22.19 -0.57
C GLU A 70 -3.28 -21.90 -0.24
N LEU A 71 -3.70 -22.04 1.02
CA LEU A 71 -5.07 -21.69 1.43
C LEU A 71 -5.31 -20.18 1.42
N LEU A 72 -4.27 -19.39 1.68
CA LEU A 72 -4.34 -17.93 1.56
C LEU A 72 -4.47 -17.54 0.08
N LYS A 73 -3.67 -18.16 -0.80
CA LYS A 73 -3.74 -17.98 -2.24
C LYS A 73 -5.16 -18.26 -2.76
N ASP A 74 -5.70 -19.44 -2.48
CA ASP A 74 -7.05 -19.85 -2.89
C ASP A 74 -8.13 -18.87 -2.40
N PHE A 75 -8.01 -18.39 -1.16
CA PHE A 75 -8.95 -17.41 -0.61
C PHE A 75 -8.90 -16.05 -1.32
N ILE A 76 -7.69 -15.55 -1.63
CA ILE A 76 -7.50 -14.28 -2.33
C ILE A 76 -8.07 -14.37 -3.75
N GLU A 77 -7.76 -15.45 -4.46
CA GLU A 77 -8.24 -15.70 -5.82
C GLU A 77 -9.75 -15.88 -5.87
N THR A 78 -10.31 -16.66 -4.94
CA THR A 78 -11.76 -16.82 -4.78
C THR A 78 -12.42 -15.46 -4.54
N ARG A 79 -11.88 -14.65 -3.62
CA ARG A 79 -12.49 -13.36 -3.33
C ARG A 79 -12.41 -12.39 -4.52
N ALA A 80 -11.31 -12.43 -5.27
CA ALA A 80 -11.13 -11.60 -6.45
C ALA A 80 -12.12 -11.98 -7.57
N THR A 81 -12.25 -13.28 -7.84
CA THR A 81 -13.16 -13.81 -8.86
C THR A 81 -14.62 -13.55 -8.51
N GLU A 82 -15.03 -13.73 -7.24
CA GLU A 82 -16.39 -13.41 -6.78
C GLU A 82 -16.77 -11.95 -7.05
N VAL A 83 -15.93 -11.00 -6.66
CA VAL A 83 -16.23 -9.57 -6.82
C VAL A 83 -16.19 -9.15 -8.29
N ALA A 84 -15.26 -9.69 -9.08
CA ALA A 84 -15.26 -9.47 -10.53
C ALA A 84 -16.57 -9.99 -11.14
N CYS A 85 -16.99 -11.21 -10.78
CA CYS A 85 -18.21 -11.82 -11.30
C CYS A 85 -19.49 -11.10 -10.90
N GLU A 86 -19.58 -10.60 -9.67
CA GLU A 86 -20.71 -9.76 -9.26
C GLU A 86 -20.83 -8.50 -10.12
N ASN A 87 -19.71 -7.83 -10.39
CA ASN A 87 -19.70 -6.64 -11.24
C ASN A 87 -20.05 -6.98 -12.70
N LEU A 88 -19.53 -8.07 -13.25
CA LEU A 88 -19.84 -8.51 -14.59
C LEU A 88 -21.33 -8.86 -14.76
N ARG A 89 -21.94 -9.54 -13.77
CA ARG A 89 -23.39 -9.78 -13.72
C ARG A 89 -24.21 -8.48 -13.79
N LEU A 90 -23.77 -7.42 -13.11
CA LEU A 90 -24.42 -6.10 -13.18
C LEU A 90 -24.27 -5.43 -14.56
N PHE A 91 -23.19 -5.74 -15.27
CA PHE A 91 -22.94 -5.21 -16.62
C PHE A 91 -23.58 -6.02 -17.75
N GLY A 92 -24.14 -7.18 -17.45
CA GLY A 92 -24.78 -8.07 -18.42
C GLY A 92 -23.92 -9.22 -18.94
N TYR A 93 -22.81 -9.51 -18.26
CA TYR A 93 -21.86 -10.58 -18.60
C TYR A 93 -21.78 -11.59 -17.43
N PRO A 94 -22.78 -12.46 -17.22
CA PRO A 94 -22.75 -13.38 -16.08
C PRO A 94 -21.64 -14.42 -16.23
N CYS A 95 -20.84 -14.64 -15.18
CA CYS A 95 -19.77 -15.67 -15.19
C CYS A 95 -20.25 -17.12 -15.29
N ASP A 96 -21.57 -17.36 -15.25
CA ASP A 96 -22.15 -18.69 -15.48
C ASP A 96 -22.32 -18.97 -16.99
N ASP A 97 -22.06 -17.97 -17.84
CA ASP A 97 -22.07 -18.07 -19.29
C ASP A 97 -20.72 -18.61 -19.79
N PRO A 98 -20.69 -19.64 -20.67
CA PRO A 98 -19.45 -20.10 -21.29
C PRO A 98 -18.68 -18.99 -22.05
N ASP A 99 -19.38 -17.95 -22.47
CA ASP A 99 -18.82 -16.83 -23.23
C ASP A 99 -18.16 -15.77 -22.31
N THR A 100 -18.18 -15.96 -20.99
CA THR A 100 -17.54 -15.07 -20.01
C THR A 100 -16.64 -15.85 -19.06
N VAL A 101 -15.35 -15.53 -19.06
CA VAL A 101 -14.35 -16.21 -18.21
C VAL A 101 -13.72 -15.20 -17.26
N VAL A 102 -13.58 -15.58 -15.99
CA VAL A 102 -12.84 -14.81 -15.00
C VAL A 102 -11.80 -15.70 -14.36
N SER A 103 -10.57 -15.22 -14.30
CA SER A 103 -9.48 -15.89 -13.60
C SER A 103 -8.72 -14.91 -12.73
N ALA A 104 -8.20 -15.41 -11.62
CA ALA A 104 -7.31 -14.68 -10.74
C ALA A 104 -6.06 -15.54 -10.51
N ASP A 105 -4.90 -14.89 -10.47
CA ASP A 105 -3.62 -15.52 -10.14
C ASP A 105 -2.89 -14.66 -9.12
N TYR A 106 -2.68 -15.21 -7.94
CA TYR A 106 -1.92 -14.59 -6.87
C TYR A 106 -0.54 -15.22 -6.73
N ASP A 107 0.49 -14.39 -6.85
CA ASP A 107 1.87 -14.80 -6.62
C ASP A 107 2.26 -14.51 -5.17
N LEU A 108 2.48 -15.59 -4.40
CA LEU A 108 2.91 -15.53 -3.00
C LEU A 108 4.28 -14.84 -2.83
N GLY A 109 5.18 -14.95 -3.81
CA GLY A 109 6.50 -14.34 -3.74
C GLY A 109 6.47 -12.82 -3.89
N THR A 110 5.69 -12.33 -4.87
CA THR A 110 5.60 -10.89 -5.17
C THR A 110 4.43 -10.18 -4.49
N ALA A 111 3.49 -10.93 -3.92
CA ALA A 111 2.15 -10.47 -3.47
C ALA A 111 1.45 -9.62 -4.53
N GLU A 112 1.61 -10.04 -5.78
CA GLU A 112 0.92 -9.48 -6.92
C GLU A 112 -0.28 -10.37 -7.24
N LEU A 113 -1.43 -9.74 -7.39
CA LEU A 113 -2.66 -10.37 -7.84
C LEU A 113 -2.95 -9.85 -9.24
N THR A 114 -3.05 -10.76 -10.20
CA THR A 114 -3.62 -10.49 -11.51
C THR A 114 -5.04 -11.00 -11.55
N VAL A 115 -5.97 -10.19 -12.05
CA VAL A 115 -7.34 -10.59 -12.41
C VAL A 115 -7.53 -10.37 -13.90
N THR A 116 -8.01 -11.39 -14.59
CA THR A 116 -8.32 -11.36 -16.02
C THR A 116 -9.80 -11.67 -16.21
N THR A 117 -10.48 -10.85 -17.00
CA THR A 117 -11.87 -11.03 -17.38
C THR A 117 -11.98 -11.03 -18.90
N ASP A 118 -12.58 -12.07 -19.45
CA ASP A 118 -12.81 -12.26 -20.87
C ASP A 118 -14.31 -12.33 -21.14
N ALA A 119 -14.77 -11.68 -22.21
CA ALA A 119 -16.14 -11.88 -22.69
C ALA A 119 -16.23 -11.80 -24.22
N ASP A 120 -17.09 -12.63 -24.80
CA ASP A 120 -17.43 -12.56 -26.22
C ASP A 120 -18.51 -11.51 -26.48
N ILE A 121 -18.16 -10.53 -27.31
CA ILE A 121 -19.06 -9.42 -27.65
C ILE A 121 -19.55 -9.59 -29.08
N PHE A 122 -20.84 -9.86 -29.21
CA PHE A 122 -21.50 -9.97 -30.50
C PHE A 122 -21.63 -8.61 -31.20
N PHE A 123 -21.39 -8.60 -32.51
CA PHE A 123 -21.63 -7.44 -33.36
C PHE A 123 -23.12 -7.33 -33.67
N PHE A 124 -23.66 -6.12 -33.59
CA PHE A 124 -25.06 -5.85 -33.92
C PHE A 124 -25.28 -5.72 -35.42
N LEU A 125 -24.44 -4.92 -36.09
CA LEU A 125 -24.68 -4.51 -37.48
C LEU A 125 -23.63 -5.08 -38.44
N MET A 126 -22.37 -5.18 -38.04
CA MET A 126 -21.31 -5.78 -38.87
C MET A 126 -21.54 -7.27 -39.13
N GLY A 127 -22.16 -8.00 -38.19
CA GLY A 127 -22.57 -9.40 -38.42
C GLY A 127 -23.68 -9.56 -39.46
N LEU A 128 -24.47 -8.50 -39.73
CA LEU A 128 -25.56 -8.52 -40.70
C LEU A 128 -25.13 -8.09 -42.12
N VAL A 129 -23.97 -7.46 -42.28
CA VAL A 129 -23.48 -7.04 -43.58
C VAL A 129 -22.76 -8.22 -44.25
N PRO A 130 -23.24 -8.72 -45.40
CA PRO A 130 -22.63 -9.84 -46.10
C PRO A 130 -21.39 -9.37 -46.87
N PHE A 131 -20.31 -9.09 -46.14
CA PHE A 131 -19.02 -8.67 -46.70
C PHE A 131 -18.43 -9.70 -47.69
N GLU A 132 -18.91 -10.95 -47.64
CA GLU A 132 -18.65 -12.01 -48.63
C GLU A 132 -19.00 -11.57 -50.06
N ILE A 133 -20.02 -10.72 -50.26
CA ILE A 133 -20.41 -10.22 -51.59
C ILE A 133 -19.31 -9.35 -52.22
N ILE A 134 -18.43 -8.76 -51.39
CA ILE A 134 -17.35 -7.87 -51.80
C ILE A 134 -15.98 -8.59 -51.70
N GLY A 135 -15.98 -9.91 -51.44
CA GLY A 135 -14.76 -10.71 -51.34
C GLY A 135 -13.93 -10.46 -50.08
N ALA A 136 -14.50 -9.80 -49.06
CA ALA A 136 -13.88 -9.66 -47.76
C ALA A 136 -14.33 -10.81 -46.84
N GLU A 137 -13.40 -11.39 -46.09
CA GLU A 137 -13.69 -12.42 -45.09
C GLU A 137 -14.67 -11.87 -44.04
N SER A 138 -15.65 -12.68 -43.64
CA SER A 138 -16.59 -12.30 -42.58
C SER A 138 -15.82 -12.07 -41.27
N ALA A 139 -16.11 -10.97 -40.59
CA ALA A 139 -15.40 -10.58 -39.36
C ALA A 139 -15.74 -11.45 -38.13
N GLY A 140 -16.43 -12.57 -38.31
CA GLY A 140 -17.08 -13.33 -37.24
C GLY A 140 -18.29 -12.60 -36.66
N ASP A 141 -19.18 -13.33 -35.98
CA ASP A 141 -20.37 -12.73 -35.33
C ASP A 141 -20.04 -12.11 -33.97
N SER A 142 -18.88 -12.45 -33.40
CA SER A 142 -18.41 -11.97 -32.11
C SER A 142 -16.92 -11.70 -32.08
N ARG A 143 -16.50 -10.92 -31.08
CA ARG A 143 -15.10 -10.72 -30.74
C ARG A 143 -14.89 -10.87 -29.23
N THR A 144 -13.96 -11.74 -28.85
CA THR A 144 -13.49 -11.83 -27.46
C THR A 144 -12.72 -10.59 -27.09
N ILE A 145 -13.12 -9.98 -25.98
CA ILE A 145 -12.45 -8.84 -25.37
C ILE A 145 -11.89 -9.27 -24.03
N GLU A 146 -10.60 -9.02 -23.84
CA GLU A 146 -9.87 -9.28 -22.60
C GLU A 146 -9.67 -7.95 -21.85
N ALA A 147 -9.88 -7.97 -20.54
CA ALA A 147 -9.43 -6.92 -19.64
C ALA A 147 -8.63 -7.54 -18.49
N ARG A 148 -7.55 -6.86 -18.12
CA ARG A 148 -6.61 -7.33 -17.10
C ARG A 148 -6.33 -6.22 -16.10
N ALA A 149 -6.35 -6.57 -14.82
CA ALA A 149 -5.95 -5.72 -13.72
C ALA A 149 -4.87 -6.42 -12.90
N ALA A 150 -3.78 -5.71 -12.61
CA ALA A 150 -2.74 -6.19 -11.72
C ALA A 150 -2.60 -5.22 -10.55
N VAL A 151 -2.53 -5.77 -9.35
CA VAL A 151 -2.36 -4.99 -8.12
C VAL A 151 -1.34 -5.70 -7.25
N ARG A 152 -0.54 -4.91 -6.53
CA ARG A 152 0.50 -5.43 -5.66
C ARG A 152 0.42 -4.77 -4.30
N ARG A 153 0.53 -5.56 -3.24
CA ARG A 153 0.72 -5.04 -1.89
C ARG A 153 2.11 -4.45 -1.75
N GLN A 154 2.19 -3.15 -1.52
CA GLN A 154 3.44 -2.46 -1.20
C GLN A 154 3.99 -2.95 0.14
N THR A 155 5.32 -3.05 0.23
CA THR A 155 6.03 -3.39 1.45
C THR A 155 6.16 -2.15 2.33
N ALA A 156 5.84 -2.28 3.60
CA ALA A 156 6.03 -1.19 4.56
C ALA A 156 7.44 -1.25 5.16
N THR A 157 8.10 -0.10 5.28
CA THR A 157 9.36 0.04 6.03
C THR A 157 9.14 1.04 7.15
N VAL A 158 9.20 0.58 8.40
CA VAL A 158 8.83 1.36 9.59
C VAL A 158 9.94 1.36 10.63
N ALA A 159 10.31 2.54 11.12
CA ALA A 159 11.10 2.71 12.33
C ALA A 159 10.18 3.13 13.50
N LEU A 160 10.08 2.28 14.51
CA LEU A 160 9.38 2.57 15.75
C LEU A 160 10.36 3.26 16.72
N VAL A 161 10.17 4.56 16.93
CA VAL A 161 11.00 5.38 17.81
C VAL A 161 10.25 5.61 19.12
N LEU A 162 10.63 4.87 20.17
CA LEU A 162 9.86 4.79 21.41
C LEU A 162 10.51 5.55 22.56
N ASP A 163 9.81 6.53 23.13
CA ASP A 163 10.25 7.23 24.33
C ASP A 163 10.14 6.32 25.56
N LEU A 164 11.25 6.15 26.26
CA LEU A 164 11.38 5.42 27.52
C LEU A 164 11.95 6.30 28.63
N SER A 165 11.76 7.61 28.56
CA SER A 165 12.14 8.54 29.62
C SER A 165 11.38 8.25 30.91
N SER A 166 11.88 8.75 32.04
CA SER A 166 11.27 8.51 33.35
C SER A 166 9.81 8.98 33.44
N SER A 167 9.37 9.97 32.66
CA SER A 167 7.97 10.40 32.60
C SER A 167 7.02 9.33 32.04
N MET A 168 7.52 8.41 31.22
CA MET A 168 6.74 7.26 30.73
C MET A 168 6.41 6.25 31.84
N ALA A 169 7.06 6.34 33.00
CA ALA A 169 6.69 5.59 34.19
C ALA A 169 5.46 6.17 34.92
N CYS A 170 4.95 7.33 34.52
CA CYS A 170 3.78 7.93 35.14
C CYS A 170 2.50 7.12 34.87
N PRO A 171 1.46 7.27 35.72
CA PRO A 171 0.11 6.80 35.41
C PRO A 171 -0.36 7.31 34.04
N SER A 172 -1.12 6.50 33.29
CA SER A 172 -1.62 6.89 31.97
C SER A 172 -2.67 7.99 32.01
N THR A 173 -3.37 8.11 33.15
CA THR A 173 -4.31 9.19 33.43
C THR A 173 -4.01 9.81 34.80
N GLY A 174 -4.29 11.12 34.92
CA GLY A 174 -4.07 11.86 36.17
C GLY A 174 -2.70 12.52 36.29
N PRO A 175 -2.40 13.13 37.46
CA PRO A 175 -1.10 13.76 37.70
C PRO A 175 0.00 12.70 37.86
N CYS A 176 1.25 13.12 37.66
CA CYS A 176 2.41 12.27 37.94
C CYS A 176 3.12 12.72 39.22
N ALA A 177 2.51 12.45 40.37
CA ALA A 177 3.07 12.87 41.66
C ALA A 177 4.25 11.99 42.11
N CYS A 178 4.35 10.76 41.61
CA CYS A 178 5.41 9.80 41.94
C CYS A 178 6.82 10.23 41.51
N LEU A 179 6.91 11.13 40.53
CA LEU A 179 8.18 11.74 40.08
C LEU A 179 8.43 13.12 40.69
N SER A 180 7.53 13.60 41.55
CA SER A 180 7.73 14.87 42.25
C SER A 180 8.74 14.74 43.39
N PRO A 181 9.39 15.84 43.81
CA PRO A 181 10.26 15.85 45.00
C PRO A 181 9.55 15.41 46.28
N SER A 182 8.21 15.51 46.31
CA SER A 182 7.36 15.16 47.45
C SER A 182 6.76 13.76 47.37
N ARG A 183 7.31 12.87 46.52
CA ARG A 183 6.76 11.52 46.31
C ARG A 183 6.55 10.75 47.62
N THR A 184 5.34 10.23 47.81
CA THR A 184 4.97 9.38 48.96
C THR A 184 4.83 7.91 48.60
N GLN A 185 4.77 7.60 47.30
CA GLN A 185 4.52 6.27 46.75
C GLN A 185 5.23 6.11 45.40
N THR A 186 5.41 4.86 44.97
CA THR A 186 5.95 4.52 43.64
C THR A 186 4.92 4.82 42.55
N CYS A 187 5.36 4.98 41.30
CA CYS A 187 4.43 5.23 40.19
C CYS A 187 3.45 4.07 39.96
N ALA A 188 3.87 2.83 40.23
CA ALA A 188 2.99 1.66 40.16
C ALA A 188 1.88 1.70 41.23
N GLU A 189 2.23 2.11 42.45
CA GLU A 189 1.25 2.30 43.54
C GLU A 189 0.29 3.46 43.23
N GLU A 190 0.78 4.56 42.64
CA GLU A 190 -0.06 5.68 42.22
C GLU A 190 -1.03 5.29 41.10
N ALA A 191 -0.56 4.56 40.08
CA ALA A 191 -1.41 4.06 39.02
C ALA A 191 -2.50 3.12 39.57
N THR A 192 -2.12 2.22 40.49
CA THR A 192 -3.06 1.33 41.18
C THR A 192 -4.12 2.12 41.98
N ALA A 193 -3.71 3.17 42.70
CA ALA A 193 -4.61 4.02 43.47
C ALA A 193 -5.59 4.80 42.59
N LEU A 194 -5.18 5.17 41.38
CA LEU A 194 -6.01 5.84 40.38
C LEU A 194 -6.84 4.86 39.52
N GLY A 195 -6.64 3.55 39.68
CA GLY A 195 -7.32 2.53 38.86
C GLY A 195 -6.89 2.54 37.40
N THR A 196 -5.63 2.90 37.13
CA THR A 196 -5.06 3.07 35.79
C THR A 196 -3.75 2.28 35.65
N THR A 197 -3.20 2.19 34.44
CA THR A 197 -1.92 1.56 34.15
C THR A 197 -0.82 2.62 33.99
N LEU A 198 0.41 2.20 33.76
CA LEU A 198 1.50 3.13 33.43
C LEU A 198 1.46 3.45 31.93
N LYS A 199 1.86 4.67 31.54
CA LYS A 199 1.93 5.07 30.12
C LYS A 199 2.76 4.10 29.29
N VAL A 200 3.88 3.62 29.83
CA VAL A 200 4.74 2.64 29.14
C VAL A 200 4.01 1.32 28.87
N GLU A 201 3.13 0.87 29.76
CA GLU A 201 2.41 -0.39 29.57
C GLU A 201 1.33 -0.26 28.48
N GLU A 202 0.66 0.89 28.41
CA GLU A 202 -0.24 1.20 27.29
C GLU A 202 0.53 1.32 25.97
N LEU A 203 1.71 1.95 25.98
CA LEU A 203 2.58 2.03 24.81
C LEU A 203 3.00 0.64 24.32
N LYS A 204 3.48 -0.22 25.23
CA LYS A 204 3.87 -1.61 24.90
C LYS A 204 2.72 -2.38 24.26
N SER A 205 1.53 -2.30 24.87
CA SER A 205 0.33 -2.96 24.35
C SER A 205 -0.05 -2.42 22.97
N ALA A 206 -0.05 -1.10 22.77
CA ALA A 206 -0.39 -0.49 21.49
C ALA A 206 0.62 -0.84 20.39
N VAL A 207 1.91 -0.85 20.72
CA VAL A 207 2.99 -1.22 19.78
C VAL A 207 2.90 -2.70 19.41
N SER A 208 2.63 -3.59 20.36
CA SER A 208 2.46 -5.02 20.09
C SER A 208 1.29 -5.27 19.12
N THR A 209 0.11 -4.70 19.41
CA THR A 209 -1.06 -4.77 18.51
C THR A 209 -0.80 -4.12 17.15
N PHE A 210 0.05 -3.08 17.09
CA PHE A 210 0.43 -2.45 15.83
C PHE A 210 1.29 -3.37 14.98
N ILE A 211 2.31 -4.03 15.57
CA ILE A 211 3.22 -4.95 14.87
C ILE A 211 2.47 -6.15 14.29
N GLU A 212 1.45 -6.66 15.01
CA GLU A 212 0.59 -7.75 14.55
C GLU A 212 -0.13 -7.45 13.22
N ARG A 213 -0.25 -6.18 12.82
CA ARG A 213 -0.89 -5.79 11.54
C ARG A 213 0.03 -5.89 10.33
N PHE A 214 1.31 -6.16 10.53
CA PHE A 214 2.30 -6.22 9.45
C PHE A 214 2.59 -7.66 9.04
N ASP A 215 3.01 -7.83 7.79
CA ASP A 215 3.40 -9.13 7.25
C ASP A 215 4.86 -9.45 7.63
N PRO A 216 5.13 -10.45 8.49
CA PRO A 216 6.48 -10.78 8.93
C PRO A 216 7.39 -11.30 7.83
N ALA A 217 6.85 -11.74 6.69
CA ALA A 217 7.66 -12.18 5.55
C ALA A 217 8.11 -11.02 4.66
N ARG A 218 7.38 -9.90 4.67
CA ARG A 218 7.54 -8.82 3.68
C ARG A 218 7.88 -7.47 4.29
N ASP A 219 7.16 -7.07 5.32
CA ASP A 219 7.30 -5.75 5.91
C ASP A 219 8.58 -5.67 6.74
N ARG A 220 9.16 -4.47 6.83
CA ARG A 220 10.38 -4.20 7.56
C ARG A 220 10.05 -3.32 8.75
N ILE A 221 10.35 -3.80 9.95
CA ILE A 221 10.10 -3.07 11.19
C ILE A 221 11.37 -3.09 12.03
N THR A 222 11.79 -1.92 12.49
CA THR A 222 12.85 -1.76 13.49
C THR A 222 12.31 -1.09 14.73
N LEU A 223 12.88 -1.46 15.89
CA LEU A 223 12.53 -0.92 17.19
C LEU A 223 13.71 -0.16 17.78
N ILE A 224 13.51 1.13 18.03
CA ILE A 224 14.52 2.06 18.54
C ILE A 224 13.95 2.77 19.77
N PRO A 225 14.05 2.15 20.94
CA PRO A 225 13.77 2.84 22.16
C PRO A 225 14.84 3.89 22.47
N PHE A 226 14.43 5.00 23.05
CA PHE A 226 15.33 6.07 23.45
C PHE A 226 14.98 6.59 24.84
N ASN A 227 16.02 7.01 25.56
CA ASN A 227 15.92 7.84 26.76
C ASN A 227 16.97 8.96 26.67
N ILE A 228 18.03 8.96 27.49
CA ILE A 228 19.18 9.84 27.30
C ILE A 228 20.03 9.43 26.09
N ALA A 229 19.95 8.15 25.70
CA ALA A 229 20.51 7.60 24.47
C ALA A 229 19.51 6.64 23.81
N ALA A 230 19.67 6.42 22.52
CA ALA A 230 18.88 5.52 21.70
C ALA A 230 19.72 4.35 21.24
N ASN A 231 19.16 3.15 21.29
CA ASN A 231 19.77 1.94 20.75
C ASN A 231 18.80 1.26 19.81
N VAL A 232 19.34 0.52 18.84
CA VAL A 232 18.54 -0.38 17.99
C VAL A 232 18.35 -1.68 18.76
N GLU A 233 17.16 -1.91 19.30
CA GLU A 233 16.84 -3.17 20.02
C GLU A 233 16.41 -4.27 19.06
N VAL A 234 15.63 -3.91 18.04
CA VAL A 234 15.27 -4.83 16.96
C VAL A 234 15.83 -4.26 15.66
N PRO A 235 16.98 -4.77 15.18
CA PRO A 235 17.58 -4.29 13.94
C PRO A 235 16.79 -4.78 12.73
N LEU A 236 16.90 -4.03 11.63
CA LEU A 236 16.46 -4.54 10.35
C LEU A 236 17.35 -5.71 9.92
N ARG A 237 16.77 -6.64 9.16
CA ARG A 237 17.52 -7.75 8.56
C ARG A 237 18.70 -7.23 7.72
N PRO A 238 19.78 -8.01 7.60
CA PRO A 238 20.96 -7.61 6.83
C PRO A 238 20.60 -7.16 5.41
N ASP A 239 21.37 -6.20 4.88
CA ASP A 239 21.23 -5.67 3.52
C ASP A 239 19.82 -5.15 3.17
N GLY A 240 19.02 -4.76 4.16
CA GLY A 240 17.65 -4.30 3.95
C GLY A 240 16.72 -5.41 3.44
N ALA A 241 17.03 -6.68 3.74
CA ALA A 241 16.17 -7.80 3.38
C ALA A 241 14.75 -7.64 3.95
N LEU A 242 13.78 -8.21 3.25
CA LEU A 242 12.36 -8.15 3.61
C LEU A 242 12.06 -8.97 4.87
N GLY A 243 10.99 -8.56 5.57
CA GLY A 243 10.44 -9.26 6.72
C GLY A 243 11.10 -8.93 8.06
N PHE A 244 10.46 -9.39 9.12
CA PHE A 244 10.92 -9.32 10.51
C PHE A 244 10.53 -10.61 11.24
N THR A 245 11.10 -10.86 12.41
CA THR A 245 10.71 -12.00 13.25
C THR A 245 9.85 -11.47 14.40
N PRO A 246 8.58 -11.89 14.54
CA PRO A 246 7.71 -11.38 15.60
C PRO A 246 8.29 -11.54 17.01
N SER A 247 8.96 -12.65 17.29
CA SER A 247 9.59 -12.90 18.60
C SER A 247 10.75 -11.97 18.94
N ASP A 248 11.35 -11.29 17.95
CA ASP A 248 12.40 -10.30 18.24
C ASP A 248 11.83 -9.10 19.01
N PHE A 249 10.51 -8.89 18.95
CA PHE A 249 9.81 -7.82 19.67
C PHE A 249 9.41 -8.18 21.11
N ASP A 250 9.66 -9.42 21.57
CA ASP A 250 9.45 -9.83 22.97
C ASP A 250 10.31 -8.99 23.95
N VAL A 251 11.34 -8.30 23.44
CA VAL A 251 12.14 -7.32 24.18
C VAL A 251 11.29 -6.20 24.79
N LEU A 252 10.12 -5.88 24.21
CA LEU A 252 9.18 -4.87 24.70
C LEU A 252 8.75 -5.15 26.16
N ASP A 253 8.63 -6.41 26.55
CA ASP A 253 8.21 -6.79 27.92
C ASP A 253 9.24 -6.36 28.97
N GLY A 254 10.53 -6.44 28.62
CA GLY A 254 11.66 -6.11 29.48
C GLY A 254 11.99 -4.62 29.58
N ILE A 255 11.31 -3.78 28.79
CA ILE A 255 11.58 -2.35 28.73
C ILE A 255 11.13 -1.63 30.01
N ILE A 256 12.04 -0.84 30.61
CA ILE A 256 11.81 -0.07 31.84
C ILE A 256 12.10 1.41 31.57
N PRO A 257 11.15 2.33 31.81
CA PRO A 257 11.37 3.75 31.65
C PRO A 257 12.38 4.33 32.64
N ARG A 258 13.37 5.08 32.14
CA ARG A 258 14.44 5.70 32.93
C ARG A 258 14.99 6.94 32.24
N SER A 259 15.57 7.85 33.02
CA SER A 259 16.38 8.97 32.52
C SER A 259 15.56 10.03 31.75
N ASN A 260 16.27 10.87 30.99
CA ASN A 260 15.72 12.01 30.26
C ASN A 260 15.19 11.61 28.87
N THR A 261 14.66 12.59 28.15
CA THR A 261 14.01 12.45 26.85
C THR A 261 14.89 13.06 25.75
N ASN A 262 15.74 12.25 25.11
CA ASN A 262 16.66 12.64 24.03
C ASN A 262 16.11 12.25 22.65
N VAL A 263 15.13 13.04 22.19
CA VAL A 263 14.43 12.81 20.92
C VAL A 263 15.38 12.84 19.72
N CYS A 264 16.40 13.70 19.78
CA CYS A 264 17.38 13.85 18.70
C CYS A 264 18.12 12.53 18.44
N ASP A 265 18.58 11.88 19.51
CA ASP A 265 19.30 10.62 19.39
C ASP A 265 18.41 9.48 18.89
N GLY A 266 17.14 9.43 19.32
CA GLY A 266 16.15 8.49 18.80
C GLY A 266 16.01 8.56 17.27
N PHE A 267 15.84 9.77 16.73
CA PHE A 267 15.74 9.94 15.27
C PHE A 267 17.05 9.74 14.54
N MET A 268 18.19 10.16 15.12
CA MET A 268 19.49 9.96 14.49
C MET A 268 19.84 8.47 14.40
N THR A 269 19.60 7.69 15.45
CA THR A 269 19.78 6.24 15.43
C THR A 269 18.84 5.57 14.42
N ALA A 270 17.58 6.01 14.34
CA ALA A 270 16.64 5.53 13.33
C ALA A 270 17.08 5.83 11.90
N PHE A 271 17.58 7.04 11.68
CA PHE A 271 18.11 7.46 10.39
C PHE A 271 19.35 6.64 10.01
N GLN A 272 20.27 6.45 10.96
CA GLN A 272 21.49 5.66 10.76
C GLN A 272 21.15 4.22 10.37
N GLU A 273 20.26 3.55 11.10
CA GLU A 273 19.86 2.17 10.81
C GLU A 273 19.33 2.05 9.37
N MET A 274 18.45 2.97 8.95
CA MET A 274 17.92 2.99 7.59
C MET A 274 19.00 3.27 6.54
N SER A 275 19.94 4.17 6.84
CA SER A 275 21.09 4.49 6.00
C SER A 275 21.99 3.27 5.80
N ASP A 276 22.32 2.59 6.89
CA ASP A 276 23.26 1.46 6.92
C ASP A 276 22.68 0.25 6.19
N LYS A 277 21.35 0.12 6.13
CA LYS A 277 20.67 -0.88 5.29
C LYS A 277 20.48 -0.47 3.83
N GLY A 278 20.90 0.74 3.45
CA GLY A 278 20.80 1.22 2.07
C GLY A 278 19.37 1.44 1.59
N LEU A 279 18.42 1.75 2.49
CA LEU A 279 17.00 1.88 2.16
C LEU A 279 16.62 3.25 1.59
N PHE A 280 17.52 4.24 1.67
CA PHE A 280 17.27 5.56 1.13
C PHE A 280 17.23 5.56 -0.39
N GLY A 281 16.10 6.00 -0.94
CA GLY A 281 15.86 6.08 -2.39
C GLY A 281 15.39 4.77 -3.02
N THR A 282 15.29 3.68 -2.25
CA THR A 282 14.72 2.40 -2.72
C THR A 282 13.32 2.15 -2.16
N ASP A 283 13.06 2.59 -0.93
CA ASP A 283 11.82 2.32 -0.21
C ASP A 283 11.22 3.60 0.40
N ASP A 284 9.90 3.58 0.59
CA ASP A 284 9.20 4.58 1.40
C ASP A 284 9.38 4.23 2.88
N ILE A 285 10.03 5.12 3.63
CA ILE A 285 10.39 4.92 5.04
C ILE A 285 9.46 5.76 5.92
N ALA A 286 8.77 5.11 6.86
CA ALA A 286 7.96 5.76 7.86
C ALA A 286 8.67 5.75 9.23
N TYR A 287 8.80 6.92 9.85
CA TYR A 287 9.26 7.05 11.23
C TYR A 287 8.05 7.28 12.14
N LEU A 288 7.76 6.33 13.01
CA LEU A 288 6.65 6.42 13.95
C LEU A 288 7.19 6.73 15.35
N TYR A 289 6.93 7.95 15.80
CA TYR A 289 7.46 8.50 17.03
C TYR A 289 6.41 8.51 18.14
N PHE A 290 6.76 7.92 19.28
CA PHE A 290 5.90 7.85 20.46
C PHE A 290 6.61 8.55 21.62
N SER A 291 5.96 9.53 22.24
CA SER A 291 6.48 10.25 23.41
C SER A 291 5.35 10.85 24.22
N ASP A 292 5.57 11.00 25.54
CA ASP A 292 4.62 11.63 26.45
C ASP A 292 4.91 13.10 26.78
N GLY A 293 5.94 13.70 26.19
CA GLY A 293 6.31 15.06 26.57
C GLY A 293 7.47 15.70 25.83
N ALA A 294 7.96 16.79 26.43
CA ALA A 294 8.99 17.64 25.86
C ALA A 294 10.39 17.00 25.99
N PRO A 295 11.30 17.28 25.05
CA PRO A 295 12.69 16.87 25.16
C PRO A 295 13.34 17.50 26.41
N THR A 296 14.05 16.68 27.17
CA THR A 296 14.83 17.08 28.37
C THR A 296 16.31 16.75 28.24
N ALA A 297 16.70 16.10 27.14
CA ALA A 297 18.07 15.88 26.73
C ALA A 297 18.21 16.08 25.21
N GLY A 298 19.43 16.32 24.77
CA GLY A 298 19.75 16.53 23.37
C GLY A 298 21.10 15.92 22.99
N ARG A 299 21.23 15.67 21.69
CA ARG A 299 22.48 15.40 21.00
C ARG A 299 22.85 16.62 20.17
N PHE A 300 24.07 17.10 20.31
CA PHE A 300 24.51 18.33 19.66
C PHE A 300 25.68 18.06 18.73
N LEU A 301 25.46 18.32 17.44
CA LEU A 301 26.49 18.29 16.42
C LEU A 301 26.99 19.71 16.15
N LEU A 302 28.24 19.99 16.51
CA LEU A 302 28.83 21.33 16.37
C LEU A 302 29.71 21.41 15.11
N THR A 303 29.28 22.22 14.14
CA THR A 303 30.00 22.41 12.86
C THR A 303 31.19 23.37 12.96
N SER A 304 31.24 24.22 13.99
CA SER A 304 32.35 25.16 14.24
C SER A 304 32.57 25.31 15.74
N PRO A 305 33.03 24.26 16.43
CA PRO A 305 33.28 24.31 17.86
C PRO A 305 34.42 25.29 18.16
N LYS A 306 34.25 26.08 19.21
CA LYS A 306 35.30 27.00 19.68
C LYS A 306 36.53 26.19 20.09
N ALA A 307 37.73 26.70 19.78
CA ALA A 307 38.99 26.04 20.12
C ALA A 307 39.01 25.62 21.60
N GLY A 308 39.13 24.31 21.85
CA GLY A 308 39.19 23.73 23.20
C GLY A 308 38.21 22.58 23.45
N LEU A 309 37.24 22.35 22.55
CA LEU A 309 36.43 21.13 22.59
C LEU A 309 37.20 19.97 21.93
N GLU A 310 37.41 18.89 22.68
CA GLU A 310 38.04 17.67 22.15
C GLU A 310 37.10 16.98 21.17
N GLY A 311 37.65 16.50 20.05
CA GLY A 311 36.85 15.78 19.07
C GLY A 311 36.22 14.53 19.69
N ASN A 312 34.93 14.34 19.43
CA ASN A 312 34.14 13.21 19.90
C ASN A 312 33.25 12.74 18.75
N ASP A 313 33.32 11.46 18.40
CA ASP A 313 32.53 10.88 17.30
C ASP A 313 32.00 9.50 17.68
N PRO A 314 31.06 9.43 18.64
CA PRO A 314 30.59 8.15 19.17
C PRO A 314 29.72 7.37 18.18
N SER A 315 29.23 7.97 17.09
CA SER A 315 28.40 7.25 16.10
C SER A 315 28.69 7.56 14.63
N GLY A 316 29.80 8.20 14.29
CA GLY A 316 30.23 8.42 12.91
C GLY A 316 29.54 9.57 12.16
N PHE A 317 28.73 10.40 12.83
CA PHE A 317 28.08 11.55 12.19
C PHE A 317 28.99 12.77 12.06
N GLY A 318 30.10 12.82 12.81
CA GLY A 318 31.06 13.91 12.72
C GLY A 318 31.96 14.03 13.93
N THR A 319 33.09 14.72 13.76
CA THR A 319 34.18 14.81 14.75
C THR A 319 33.82 15.55 16.05
N HIS A 320 32.63 16.14 16.16
CA HIS A 320 32.18 16.96 17.29
C HIS A 320 30.71 16.66 17.60
N ASP A 321 30.46 15.37 17.74
CA ASP A 321 29.18 14.78 18.04
C ASP A 321 29.12 14.47 19.54
N TYR A 322 28.32 15.27 20.25
CA TYR A 322 28.25 15.23 21.69
C TYR A 322 26.90 14.70 22.16
N LEU A 323 26.94 13.50 22.74
CA LEU A 323 25.82 12.82 23.37
C LEU A 323 25.70 13.26 24.85
N HIS A 324 24.48 13.21 25.41
CA HIS A 324 24.18 13.37 26.84
C HIS A 324 24.19 14.80 27.42
N TYR A 325 23.64 15.78 26.71
CA TYR A 325 23.44 17.11 27.28
C TYR A 325 22.00 17.25 27.77
N SER A 326 21.81 17.58 29.04
CA SER A 326 20.51 18.00 29.56
C SER A 326 20.18 19.39 29.05
N VAL A 327 18.94 19.59 28.61
CA VAL A 327 18.44 20.91 28.23
C VAL A 327 17.44 21.34 29.28
N GLU A 328 17.69 22.48 29.91
CA GLU A 328 16.74 23.13 30.81
C GLU A 328 16.19 24.39 30.17
N TRP A 329 14.88 24.60 30.29
CA TRP A 329 14.27 25.86 29.89
C TRP A 329 14.59 26.89 30.98
N VAL A 330 15.32 27.93 30.60
CA VAL A 330 15.58 29.08 31.46
C VAL A 330 14.55 30.14 31.12
N ASP A 331 13.62 30.37 32.06
CA ASP A 331 12.63 31.46 32.00
C ASP A 331 13.28 32.84 32.15
#